data_AF-A0A5P1F4C6-F1
#
_entry.id   AF-A0A5P1F4C6-F1
#
_cell.length_a   1.000
_cell.length_b   1.000
_cell.length_c   1.000
_cell.angle_alpha   90.00
_cell.angle_beta   90.00
_cell.angle_gamma   90.00
#
_symmetry.space_group_name_H-M   'P 1'
#
loop_
_entity.id
_entity.type
_entity.pdbx_description
1 polymer ?
#
loop_
_entity_poly.entity_id
_entity_poly.type
_entity_poly.pdbx_seq_one_letter_code
_entity_poly.pdbx_strand_id
1 'polypeptide(L)' 'MFKNNTGFSHNMVFDEDEISSGVDVGVISMSEEDQLHGPGETYKVTLKEKGSYSFYCSPHQGASMGRFLVE' A
#
# COMPACT_ATOMS: atom_id res chain seq x y z
N MET A 1 -5.28 2.93 7.30
CA MET A 1 -6.12 3.69 6.34
C MET A 1 -5.22 4.61 5.56
N PHE A 2 -5.17 4.44 4.24
CA PHE A 2 -4.50 5.36 3.32
C PHE A 2 -5.53 6.36 2.78
N LYS A 3 -5.17 7.64 2.74
CA LYS A 3 -6.03 8.71 2.24
C LYS A 3 -5.28 9.47 1.16
N ASN A 4 -5.89 9.53 -0.01
CA ASN A 4 -5.39 10.27 -1.14
C ASN A 4 -5.46 11.77 -0.87
N ASN A 5 -4.33 12.49 -0.87
CA ASN A 5 -4.27 13.88 -0.44
C ASN A 5 -4.11 14.87 -1.60
N THR A 6 -3.03 14.73 -2.38
CA THR A 6 -2.66 15.62 -3.49
C THR A 6 -1.79 14.89 -4.52
N GLY A 7 -1.67 15.42 -5.74
CA GLY A 7 -0.75 14.90 -6.76
C GLY A 7 -1.20 13.54 -7.33
N PHE A 8 -2.49 13.42 -7.61
CA PHE A 8 -3.15 12.21 -8.09
C PHE A 8 -2.64 11.76 -9.47
N SER A 9 -2.71 10.48 -9.81
CA SER A 9 -3.36 9.37 -9.08
C SER A 9 -2.38 8.57 -8.20
N HIS A 10 -2.93 7.87 -7.20
CA HIS A 10 -2.15 7.05 -6.26
C HIS A 10 -2.77 5.68 -6.03
N ASN A 11 -1.96 4.67 -5.77
CA ASN A 11 -2.42 3.40 -5.23
C ASN A 11 -1.54 2.98 -4.04
N MET A 12 -1.93 1.90 -3.37
CA MET A 12 -1.18 1.33 -2.26
C MET A 12 -0.99 -0.16 -2.51
N VAL A 13 0.22 -0.51 -2.94
CA VAL A 13 0.63 -1.88 -3.24
C VAL A 13 1.68 -2.32 -2.23
N PHE A 14 1.45 -3.42 -1.54
CA PHE A 14 2.45 -4.05 -0.66
C PHE A 14 3.46 -4.83 -1.49
N ASP A 15 4.73 -4.68 -1.12
CA ASP A 15 5.85 -5.38 -1.72
C ASP A 15 5.91 -6.82 -1.18
N GLU A 16 5.82 -7.80 -2.09
CA GLU A 16 5.82 -9.22 -1.73
C GLU A 16 7.18 -9.73 -1.24
N ASP A 17 8.27 -9.07 -1.64
CA ASP A 17 9.63 -9.43 -1.23
C ASP A 17 10.02 -8.79 0.11
N GLU A 18 9.34 -7.71 0.49
CA GLU A 18 9.63 -6.92 1.70
C GLU A 18 8.51 -6.95 2.76
N ILE A 19 7.83 -8.10 2.87
CA ILE A 19 6.80 -8.33 3.86
C ILE A 19 7.10 -9.56 4.72
N SER A 20 6.48 -9.60 5.91
CA SER A 20 6.66 -10.73 6.83
C SER A 20 6.03 -12.01 6.29
N SER A 21 6.69 -13.15 6.53
CA SER A 21 6.25 -14.45 6.02
C SER A 21 4.83 -14.79 6.45
N GLY A 22 4.04 -15.37 5.54
CA GLY A 22 2.67 -15.80 5.82
C GLY A 22 1.60 -14.74 5.56
N VAL A 23 1.99 -13.53 5.16
CA VAL A 23 1.05 -12.52 4.65
C VAL A 23 0.76 -12.78 3.17
N ASP A 24 -0.53 -12.85 2.82
CA ASP A 24 -0.98 -12.86 1.43
C ASP A 24 -1.17 -11.42 0.94
N VAL A 25 -0.21 -10.95 0.13
CA VAL A 25 -0.22 -9.59 -0.44
C VAL A 25 -1.43 -9.33 -1.35
N GLY A 26 -1.93 -10.36 -2.05
CA GLY A 26 -3.05 -10.22 -2.97
C GLY A 26 -4.36 -9.85 -2.27
N VAL A 27 -4.44 -10.09 -0.96
CA VAL A 27 -5.61 -9.77 -0.13
C VAL A 27 -5.51 -8.37 0.50
N ILE A 28 -4.29 -7.84 0.64
CA ILE A 28 -4.04 -6.58 1.36
C ILE A 28 -3.58 -5.42 0.47
N SER A 29 -3.27 -5.68 -0.80
CA SER A 29 -2.86 -4.68 -1.78
C SER A 29 -4.02 -4.22 -2.65
N MET A 30 -3.91 -2.99 -3.16
CA MET A 30 -4.57 -2.64 -4.41
C MET A 30 -3.86 -3.36 -5.57
N SER A 31 -4.56 -3.58 -6.69
CA SER A 31 -3.86 -4.02 -7.90
C SER A 31 -2.95 -2.91 -8.43
N GLU A 32 -1.99 -3.28 -9.28
CA GLU A 32 -1.12 -2.32 -9.98
C GLU A 32 -1.90 -1.32 -10.85
N GLU A 33 -3.07 -1.73 -11.33
CA GLU A 33 -3.91 -0.98 -12.27
C GLU A 33 -4.94 -0.09 -11.56
N ASP A 34 -5.41 -0.51 -10.37
CA ASP A 34 -6.36 0.25 -9.58
C ASP A 34 -5.70 1.49 -8.96
N GLN A 35 -6.40 2.63 -9.02
CA GLN A 35 -5.90 3.87 -8.48
C GLN A 35 -7.00 4.71 -7.81
N LEU A 36 -6.57 5.51 -6.84
CA LEU A 36 -7.33 6.59 -6.24
C LEU A 36 -7.05 7.86 -7.05
N HIS A 37 -8.09 8.41 -7.67
CA HIS A 37 -8.00 9.53 -8.61
C HIS A 37 -8.38 10.87 -7.98
N GLY A 38 -9.09 10.85 -6.86
CA GLY A 38 -9.66 12.06 -6.25
C GLY A 38 -9.10 12.42 -4.87
N PRO A 39 -9.14 13.70 -4.49
CA PRO A 39 -8.82 14.14 -3.14
C PRO A 39 -9.78 13.51 -2.13
N GLY A 40 -9.22 12.92 -1.08
CA GLY A 40 -9.96 12.34 0.02
C GLY A 40 -10.46 10.92 -0.23
N GLU A 41 -10.24 10.34 -1.41
CA GLU A 41 -10.47 8.90 -1.63
C GLU A 41 -9.56 8.06 -0.73
N THR A 42 -10.01 6.87 -0.34
CA THR A 42 -9.36 6.11 0.72
C THR A 42 -9.26 4.64 0.37
N TYR A 43 -8.09 4.06 0.63
CA TYR A 43 -7.92 2.62 0.69
C TYR A 43 -7.84 2.18 2.16
N LYS A 44 -8.67 1.21 2.54
CA LYS A 44 -8.74 0.69 3.91
C LYS A 44 -8.50 -0.81 3.88
N VAL A 45 -7.45 -1.21 4.58
CA VAL A 45 -7.09 -2.61 4.80
C VAL A 45 -6.76 -2.80 6.28
N THR A 46 -7.06 -3.98 6.80
CA THR A 46 -6.70 -4.42 8.14
C THR A 46 -5.59 -5.45 8.05
N LEU A 47 -4.45 -5.17 8.68
CA LEU A 47 -3.32 -6.09 8.78
C LEU A 47 -3.45 -6.87 10.08
N LYS A 48 -3.38 -8.19 10.00
CA LYS A 48 -3.56 -9.08 11.15
C LYS A 48 -2.25 -9.63 11.67
N GLU A 49 -1.32 -9.91 10.78
CA GLU A 49 -0.04 -10.50 11.13
C GLU A 49 0.92 -9.42 11.63
N LYS A 50 1.68 -9.75 12.67
CA LYS A 50 2.75 -8.88 13.15
C LYS A 50 3.93 -8.93 12.20
N GLY A 51 4.70 -7.86 12.17
CA GLY A 51 5.92 -7.78 11.40
C GLY A 51 5.99 -6.56 10.51
N SER A 52 7.01 -6.53 9.66
CA SER A 52 7.30 -5.41 8.78
C SER A 52 6.54 -5.52 7.47
N TYR A 53 6.10 -4.37 6.97
CA TYR A 53 5.36 -4.19 5.73
C TYR A 53 5.96 -3.03 4.94
N SER A 54 6.51 -3.32 3.77
CA SER A 54 6.86 -2.30 2.78
C SER A 54 5.73 -2.14 1.76
N PHE A 55 5.49 -0.91 1.31
CA PHE A 55 4.47 -0.59 0.31
C PHE A 55 4.93 0.55 -0.59
N TYR A 56 4.48 0.53 -1.85
CA TYR A 56 4.71 1.57 -2.85
C TYR A 56 3.41 2.07 -3.47
N CYS A 57 3.53 3.17 -4.21
CA CYS A 57 2.56 3.60 -5.21
C CYS A 57 3.16 3.33 -6.60
N SER A 58 2.51 2.49 -7.41
CA SER A 58 2.98 1.99 -8.71
C SER A 58 3.43 3.09 -9.69
N PRO A 59 2.65 4.16 -9.94
CA PRO A 59 3.10 5.25 -10.81
C PRO A 59 4.28 6.06 -10.24
N HIS A 60 4.64 5.85 -8.97
CA HIS A 60 5.57 6.68 -8.22
C HIS A 60 6.61 5.86 -7.42
N GLN A 61 6.93 4.63 -7.84
CA GLN A 61 7.79 3.68 -7.10
C GLN A 61 9.14 4.27 -6.67
N GLY A 62 9.76 5.15 -7.46
CA GLY A 62 11.04 5.80 -7.10
C GLY A 62 10.94 6.95 -6.08
N ALA A 63 9.74 7.47 -5.82
CA ALA A 63 9.51 8.64 -4.98
C ALA A 63 8.61 8.38 -3.78
N SER A 64 7.93 7.22 -3.75
CA SER A 64 6.94 6.89 -2.73
C SER A 64 7.08 5.43 -2.31
N MET A 65 8.09 5.20 -1.49
CA MET A 65 8.31 3.95 -0.78
C MET A 65 8.15 4.18 0.71
N GLY A 66 7.24 3.44 1.33
CA GLY A 66 6.98 3.50 2.76
C GLY A 66 7.14 2.14 3.41
N ARG A 67 7.50 2.13 4.69
CA ARG A 67 7.64 0.92 5.49
C ARG A 67 7.15 1.17 6.91
N PHE A 68 6.47 0.19 7.49
CA PHE A 68 6.05 0.25 8.89
C PHE A 68 6.08 -1.14 9.54
N LEU A 69 6.03 -1.15 10.87
CA LEU A 69 5.97 -2.34 11.70
C LEU A 69 4.56 -2.45 12.31
N VAL A 70 3.99 -3.65 12.25
CA VAL A 70 2.80 -4.05 13.02
C VAL A 70 3.29 -4.85 14.23
N GLU A 71 2.92 -4.39 15.43
CA GLU A 71 3.38 -4.96 16.71
C GLU A 71 2.39 -5.89 17.40
#